data_AF-A0A248TFL7-F1
#
_entry.id   AF-A0A248TFL7-F1
#
_cell.length_a   1.000
_cell.length_b   1.000
_cell.length_c   1.000
_cell.angle_alpha   90.00
_cell.angle_beta   90.00
_cell.angle_gamma   90.00
#
_symmetry.space_group_name_H-M   'P 1'
#
loop_
_entity.id
_entity.type
_entity.pdbx_description
1 polymer ?
#
loop_
_entity_poly.entity_id
_entity_poly.type
_entity_poly.pdbx_seq_one_letter_code
_entity_poly.pdbx_strand_id
1 'polypeptide(L)' 'MLNPNFADQIKVDLTVMKMGNYLVECQYGSLDIVILFSYIATDPEKLIKDQDLIRRETDKYIVEAIKKSDLVIIAWGSD' A
#
# COMPACT_ATOMS: atom_id res chain seq x y z
N MET A 1 -0.54 -10.95 -0.71
CA MET A 1 -0.90 -9.60 -0.37
C MET A 1 -1.13 -8.81 -1.66
N LEU A 2 -2.29 -9.03 -2.27
CA LEU A 2 -2.96 -7.87 -2.84
C LEU A 2 -3.44 -7.03 -1.65
N ASN A 3 -3.25 -5.72 -1.72
CA ASN A 3 -3.90 -4.80 -0.81
C ASN A 3 -5.16 -4.26 -1.50
N PRO A 4 -6.31 -4.94 -1.40
CA PRO A 4 -7.57 -4.43 -1.93
C PRO A 4 -8.04 -3.27 -1.06
N ASN A 5 -7.36 -2.14 -1.22
CA ASN A 5 -7.43 -1.02 -0.32
C ASN A 5 -8.77 -0.28 -0.52
N PHE A 6 -9.68 -0.45 0.43
CA PHE A 6 -10.69 0.56 0.73
C PHE A 6 -10.28 1.45 1.91
N ALA A 7 -9.06 1.28 2.41
CA ALA A 7 -8.51 1.97 3.56
C ALA A 7 -7.91 3.33 3.17
N ASP A 8 -8.61 4.39 3.55
CA ASP A 8 -8.15 5.76 3.42
C ASP A 8 -7.88 6.37 4.81
N GLN A 9 -7.78 7.70 4.87
CA GLN A 9 -7.54 8.41 6.12
C GLN A 9 -8.70 8.30 7.13
N ILE A 10 -9.89 7.88 6.70
CA ILE A 10 -11.13 7.84 7.49
C ILE A 10 -11.53 6.39 7.79
N LYS A 11 -11.33 5.49 6.82
CA LYS A 11 -11.69 4.08 6.90
C LYS A 11 -10.42 3.24 6.97
N VAL A 12 -10.32 2.41 8.00
CA VAL A 12 -9.15 1.57 8.26
C VAL A 12 -9.52 0.11 7.96
N ASP A 13 -8.65 -0.64 7.31
CA ASP A 13 -8.81 -2.09 7.13
C ASP A 13 -7.96 -2.89 8.14
N LEU A 14 -8.13 -4.22 8.13
CA LEU A 14 -7.43 -5.11 9.06
C LEU A 14 -5.91 -5.10 8.85
N THR A 15 -5.44 -4.82 7.64
CA THR A 15 -4.00 -4.73 7.32
C THR A 15 -3.40 -3.54 8.03
N VAL A 16 -3.99 -2.35 7.82
CA VAL A 16 -3.54 -1.10 8.46
C VAL A 16 -3.61 -1.20 9.98
N MET A 17 -4.66 -1.79 10.54
CA MET A 17 -4.77 -1.98 12.00
C MET A 17 -3.66 -2.89 12.56
N LYS A 18 -3.41 -4.04 11.93
CA LYS A 18 -2.37 -4.99 12.40
C LYS A 18 -0.98 -4.38 12.30
N MET A 19 -0.67 -3.71 11.19
CA MET A 19 0.60 -3.03 11.01
C MET A 19 0.77 -1.88 12.00
N GLY A 20 -0.28 -1.07 12.21
CA GLY A 20 -0.27 0.02 13.17
C GLY A 20 0.08 -0.47 14.59
N ASN A 21 -0.59 -1.52 15.06
CA ASN A 21 -0.31 -2.09 16.39
C ASN A 21 1.14 -2.58 16.51
N TYR A 22 1.63 -3.32 15.51
CA TYR A 22 3.00 -3.83 15.51
C TYR A 22 4.05 -2.70 15.53
N LEU A 23 3.81 -1.64 14.75
CA LEU A 23 4.73 -0.52 14.65
C LEU A 23 4.76 0.34 15.92
N VAL A 24 3.62 0.48 16.60
CA VAL A 24 3.55 1.12 17.92
C VAL A 24 4.38 0.34 18.93
N GLU A 25 4.27 -0.99 18.96
CA GLU A 25 5.08 -1.85 19.83
C GLU A 25 6.58 -1.72 19.53
N CYS A 26 6.93 -1.54 18.25
CA CYS A 26 8.32 -1.37 17.80
C CYS A 26 8.81 0.10 17.80
N GLN A 27 8.03 1.05 18.35
CA GLN A 27 8.39 2.48 18.47
C GLN A 27 8.66 3.22 17.14
N TYR A 28 7.98 2.85 16.06
CA TYR A 28 8.03 3.61 14.81
C TYR A 28 7.18 4.88 14.89
N GLY A 29 7.65 5.96 14.26
CA GLY A 29 6.99 7.27 14.29
C GLY A 29 5.89 7.48 13.24
N SER A 30 5.95 6.77 12.10
CA SER A 30 4.95 6.87 11.04
C SER A 30 4.92 5.62 10.16
N LEU A 31 3.80 5.44 9.44
CA LEU A 31 3.61 4.38 8.46
C LEU A 31 2.98 4.97 7.21
N ASP A 32 3.60 4.74 6.06
CA ASP A 32 3.04 5.03 4.75
C ASP A 32 2.87 3.74 3.95
N ILE A 33 1.62 3.46 3.56
CA ILE A 33 1.29 2.32 2.70
C ILE A 33 0.96 2.86 1.31
N VAL A 34 1.78 2.51 0.33
CA VAL A 34 1.58 2.83 -1.08
C VAL A 34 1.33 1.56 -1.89
N ILE A 35 0.53 1.67 -2.95
CA ILE A 35 0.16 0.55 -3.84
C ILE A 35 0.76 0.83 -5.22
N LEU A 36 1.29 -0.23 -5.85
CA LEU A 36 1.94 -0.14 -7.17
C LEU A 36 0.96 0.18 -8.31
N PHE A 37 -0.32 -0.11 -8.11
CA PHE A 37 -1.39 0.06 -9.09
C PHE A 37 -2.28 1.24 -8.73
N SER A 38 -2.68 2.02 -9.72
CA SER A 38 -3.62 3.15 -9.59
C SER A 38 -5.08 2.72 -9.39
N TYR A 39 -5.34 1.41 -9.32
CA TYR A 39 -6.68 0.85 -9.28
C TYR A 39 -6.89 -0.03 -8.05
N ILE A 40 -8.02 0.21 -7.39
CA ILE A 40 -8.47 -0.56 -6.24
C ILE A 40 -9.36 -1.69 -6.76
N ALA A 41 -8.88 -2.93 -6.67
CA ALA A 41 -9.67 -4.11 -6.94
C ALA A 41 -9.58 -5.09 -5.76
N THR A 42 -10.73 -5.64 -5.38
CA THR A 42 -10.79 -6.80 -4.47
C THR A 42 -10.43 -8.10 -5.16
N ASP A 43 -10.54 -8.14 -6.48
CA ASP A 43 -10.28 -9.29 -7.33
C ASP A 43 -8.94 -9.11 -8.07
N PRO A 44 -7.92 -9.96 -7.78
CA PRO A 44 -6.62 -9.89 -8.42
C PRO A 44 -6.64 -10.00 -9.93
N GLU A 45 -7.57 -10.78 -10.49
CA GLU A 45 -7.66 -10.94 -11.95
C GLU A 45 -8.00 -9.63 -12.66
N LYS A 46 -8.65 -8.70 -11.97
CA LYS A 46 -9.00 -7.38 -12.51
C LYS A 46 -7.80 -6.43 -12.55
N LEU A 47 -6.73 -6.69 -11.79
CA LEU A 47 -5.49 -5.90 -11.84
C LEU A 47 -4.56 -6.30 -13.00
N ILE A 48 -4.70 -7.52 -13.53
CA ILE A 48 -3.80 -8.05 -14.56
C ILE A 48 -4.29 -7.69 -15.98
N LYS A 49 -5.60 -7.45 -16.14
CA LYS A 49 -6.24 -7.31 -17.46
C LYS A 49 -6.13 -5.93 -18.09
N ASP A 50 -5.68 -4.91 -17.36
CA ASP A 50 -5.69 -3.53 -17.85
C ASP A 50 -4.30 -2.90 -17.74
N GLN A 51 -3.67 -2.62 -18.89
CA GLN A 51 -2.33 -2.05 -18.96
C GLN A 51 -2.31 -0.56 -18.55
N ASP A 52 -3.47 0.09 -18.47
CA ASP A 52 -3.63 1.49 -18.06
C ASP A 52 -3.64 1.69 -16.52
N LEU A 53 -3.46 0.62 -15.73
CA LEU A 53 -3.50 0.67 -14.27
C LEU A 53 -2.22 1.23 -13.62
N ILE A 54 -1.18 1.54 -14.41
CA ILE A 54 0.04 2.20 -13.95
C ILE A 54 0.02 3.64 -14.47
N ARG A 55 -0.55 4.57 -13.71
CA ARG A 55 -0.43 5.99 -14.02
C ARG A 55 0.89 6.52 -13.47
N ARG A 56 1.61 7.31 -14.28
CA ARG A 56 2.84 8.04 -13.85
C ARG A 56 2.64 8.89 -12.59
N GLU A 57 1.39 9.25 -12.28
CA GLU A 57 1.03 9.96 -11.05
C GLU A 57 1.20 9.08 -9.80
N THR A 58 0.93 7.78 -9.89
CA THR A 58 1.13 6.81 -8.80
C THR A 58 2.60 6.72 -8.40
N ASP A 59 3.51 6.71 -9.38
CA ASP A 59 4.96 6.69 -9.14
C ASP A 59 5.42 7.87 -8.28
N LYS A 60 4.79 9.05 -8.43
CA LYS A 60 5.14 10.22 -7.62
C LYS A 60 4.87 9.96 -6.14
N TYR A 61 3.73 9.35 -5.80
CA TYR A 61 3.41 9.03 -4.41
C TYR A 61 4.36 7.98 -3.82
N ILE A 62 4.76 6.99 -4.62
CA ILE A 62 5.74 5.98 -4.21
C ILE A 62 7.11 6.64 -3.96
N VAL A 63 7.57 7.49 -4.88
CA VAL A 63 8.85 8.19 -4.76
C VAL A 63 8.87 9.11 -3.53
N GLU A 64 7.81 9.88 -3.31
CA GLU A 64 7.71 10.75 -2.14
C GLU A 64 7.64 9.95 -0.83
N ALA A 65 6.94 8.81 -0.81
CA ALA A 65 6.91 7.91 0.35
C ALA A 65 8.29 7.32 0.67
N ILE A 66 9.05 6.91 -0.35
CA ILE A 66 10.41 6.39 -0.17
C ILE A 66 11.34 7.48 0.38
N LYS A 67 11.27 8.71 -0.15
CA LYS A 67 12.15 9.82 0.27
C LYS A 67 11.99 10.20 1.75
N LYS A 68 10.80 10.01 2.33
CA LYS A 68 10.52 10.33 3.74
C LYS A 68 10.71 9.15 4.70
N SER A 69 10.97 7.95 4.19
CA SER A 69 11.00 6.72 4.98
C SER A 69 12.43 6.31 5.33
N ASP A 70 12.68 6.00 6.59
CA ASP A 70 13.95 5.42 7.05
C ASP A 70 14.10 3.94 6.66
N LEU A 71 12.96 3.23 6.50
CA LEU A 71 12.89 1.82 6.13
C LEU A 71 11.81 1.60 5.07
N VAL A 72 12.19 0.93 3.98
CA VAL A 72 11.27 0.58 2.89
C VAL A 72 11.08 -0.93 2.85
N ILE A 73 9.82 -1.38 2.95
CA ILE A 73 9.44 -2.79 2.88
C ILE A 73 8.61 -3.01 1.62
N ILE A 74 9.06 -3.91 0.74
CA ILE A 74 8.31 -4.35 -0.44
C ILE A 74 7.67 -5.69 -0.10
N ALA A 75 6.35 -5.76 -0.18
CA ALA A 75 5.57 -6.97 0.14
C ALA A 75 4.68 -7.35 -1.04
N TRP A 76 4.59 -8.65 -1.31
CA TRP A 76 3.68 -9.25 -2.29
C TRP A 76 3.00 -10.49 -1.70
N GLY A 77 2.02 -11.06 -2.40
CA GLY A 77 1.48 -12.37 -2.04
C GLY A 77 2.31 -13.52 -2.51
N SER A 78 2.55 -14.47 -1.63
CA SER A 78 2.69 -15.85 -2.06
C SER A 78 1.29 -16.37 -2.41
N ASP A 79 1.17 -16.97 -3.59
CA ASP A 79 0.03 -17.83 -3.94
C ASP A 79 -0.02 -19.06 -3.03
#